data_AF-A0A1X1FFM0-F1
#
_entry.id   AF-A0A1X1FFM0-F1
#
_cell.length_a   1.000
_cell.length_b   1.000
_cell.length_c   1.000
_cell.angle_alpha   90.00
_cell.angle_beta   90.00
_cell.angle_gamma   90.00
#
_symmetry.space_group_name_H-M   'P 1'
#
loop_
_entity.id
_entity.type
_entity.pdbx_description
1 polymer ?
#
loop_
_entity_poly.entity_id
_entity_poly.type
_entity_poly.pdbx_seq_one_letter_code
_entity_poly.pdbx_strand_id
1 'polypeptide(L)'
;MTAFHKKYPLYLTPTTAVTAPKNTDPAYLPQYVDKLRDIDSLNHTQQIQTIYDAWLHGLTKTPFTQLANLSGEPAISLPTYVSKQKMPLGIQFEAAKGNDKLLLKVGAYFQSQHKFKLLDNYR
;
A
#
# COMPACT_ATOMS: atom_id res chain seq x y z
N MET A 1 -5.05 2.67 -15.57
CA MET A 1 -6.35 2.82 -14.89
C MET A 1 -7.30 3.82 -15.57
N THR A 2 -6.84 4.65 -16.53
CA THR A 2 -7.70 5.56 -17.31
C THR A 2 -8.98 4.93 -17.89
N ALA A 3 -8.89 3.75 -18.53
CA ALA A 3 -10.06 3.08 -19.09
C ALA A 3 -11.04 2.59 -18.00
N PHE A 4 -10.52 2.13 -16.86
CA PHE A 4 -11.33 1.71 -15.71
C PHE A 4 -12.15 2.88 -15.17
N HIS A 5 -11.52 4.06 -15.02
CA HIS A 5 -12.18 5.25 -14.50
C HIS A 5 -13.24 5.88 -15.41
N LYS A 6 -13.33 5.46 -16.68
CA LYS A 6 -14.47 5.82 -17.53
C LYS A 6 -15.78 5.22 -17.05
N LYS A 7 -15.73 4.07 -16.38
CA LYS A 7 -16.91 3.36 -15.86
C LYS A 7 -17.00 3.41 -14.34
N TYR A 8 -15.86 3.34 -13.65
CA TYR A 8 -15.80 3.25 -12.19
C TYR A 8 -14.95 4.40 -11.63
N PRO A 9 -15.57 5.47 -11.08
CA PRO A 9 -14.84 6.66 -10.66
C PRO A 9 -13.87 6.40 -9.50
N LEU A 10 -14.05 5.31 -8.76
CA LEU A 10 -13.21 4.88 -7.66
C LEU A 10 -12.81 3.41 -7.84
N TYR A 11 -11.55 3.12 -7.55
CA TYR A 11 -11.04 1.76 -7.34
C TYR A 11 -10.82 1.55 -5.84
N LEU A 12 -11.37 0.48 -5.27
CA LEU A 12 -11.35 0.19 -3.84
C LEU A 12 -10.61 -1.13 -3.58
N THR A 13 -9.62 -1.09 -2.69
CA THR A 13 -8.83 -2.22 -2.23
C THR A 13 -8.61 -2.15 -0.71
N PRO A 14 -8.18 -3.22 -0.03
CA PRO A 14 -7.45 -3.06 1.22
C PRO A 14 -6.20 -2.21 0.98
N THR A 15 -5.79 -1.38 1.94
CA THR A 15 -4.51 -0.65 1.80
C THR A 15 -3.32 -1.60 1.88
N THR A 16 -3.37 -2.57 2.80
CA THR A 16 -2.34 -3.61 2.99
C THR A 16 -3.00 -4.98 3.02
N ALA A 17 -2.25 -6.03 2.67
CA ALA A 17 -2.73 -7.41 2.71
C ALA A 17 -2.71 -8.00 4.14
N VAL A 18 -1.86 -7.46 5.00
CA VAL A 18 -1.68 -7.91 6.39
C VAL A 18 -1.59 -6.72 7.35
N THR A 19 -1.75 -6.99 8.65
CA THR A 19 -1.43 -6.02 9.71
C THR A 19 0.06 -5.70 9.74
N ALA A 20 0.46 -4.64 10.43
CA ALA A 20 1.87 -4.23 10.48
C ALA A 20 2.78 -5.41 10.90
N PRO A 21 3.88 -5.68 10.18
CA PRO A 21 4.82 -6.74 10.51
C PRO A 21 5.59 -6.40 11.79
N LYS A 22 6.28 -7.40 12.35
CA LYS A 22 7.18 -7.19 13.49
C LYS A 22 8.44 -6.45 13.06
N ASN A 23 9.10 -5.75 13.98
CA ASN A 23 10.42 -5.16 13.72
C ASN A 23 11.52 -6.21 13.38
N THR A 24 11.29 -7.46 13.75
CA THR A 24 12.17 -8.59 13.40
C THR A 24 11.93 -9.12 11.98
N ASP A 25 10.88 -8.67 11.29
CA ASP A 25 10.61 -8.97 9.89
C ASP A 25 11.42 -7.98 9.04
N PRO A 26 12.43 -8.45 8.29
CA PRO A 26 13.37 -7.55 7.64
C PRO A 26 12.76 -6.92 6.38
N ALA A 27 13.09 -5.65 6.15
CA ALA A 27 12.64 -4.90 4.97
C ALA A 27 13.12 -5.50 3.64
N TYR A 28 14.31 -6.12 3.65
CA TYR A 28 14.87 -6.93 2.58
C TYR A 28 15.47 -8.21 3.17
N LEU A 29 15.38 -9.32 2.45
CA LEU A 29 15.86 -10.61 2.96
C LEU A 29 17.39 -10.58 3.21
N PRO A 30 17.88 -10.96 4.41
CA PRO A 30 19.29 -10.86 4.79
C PRO A 30 20.26 -11.51 3.81
N GLN A 31 19.87 -12.66 3.24
CA GLN A 31 20.68 -13.41 2.26
C GLN A 31 20.98 -12.65 0.96
N TYR A 32 20.28 -11.54 0.68
CA TYR A 32 20.51 -10.71 -0.51
C TYR A 32 21.22 -9.39 -0.19
N VAL A 33 21.54 -9.10 1.08
CA VAL A 33 22.11 -7.81 1.49
C VAL A 33 23.45 -7.54 0.80
N ASP A 34 24.38 -8.50 0.82
CA ASP A 34 25.69 -8.31 0.20
C ASP A 34 25.54 -8.18 -1.33
N LYS A 35 24.65 -8.97 -1.93
CA LYS A 35 24.35 -8.89 -3.36
C LYS A 35 23.72 -7.55 -3.77
N LEU A 36 22.94 -6.92 -2.88
CA LEU A 36 22.40 -5.58 -3.09
C LEU A 36 23.48 -4.50 -2.95
N ARG A 37 24.47 -4.68 -2.07
CA ARG A 37 25.61 -3.74 -1.94
C ARG A 37 26.47 -3.73 -3.20
N ASP A 38 26.68 -4.90 -3.79
CA ASP A 38 27.50 -5.07 -4.99
C ASP A 38 26.67 -5.08 -6.29
N ILE A 39 25.46 -4.52 -6.26
CA ILE A 39 24.50 -4.62 -7.37
C ILE A 39 25.02 -4.02 -8.69
N ASP A 40 25.90 -3.02 -8.62
CA ASP A 40 26.53 -2.39 -9.78
C ASP A 40 27.46 -3.35 -10.56
N SER A 41 27.90 -4.45 -9.92
CA SER A 41 28.69 -5.49 -10.58
C SER A 41 27.85 -6.48 -11.40
N LEU A 42 26.52 -6.45 -11.25
CA LEU A 42 25.58 -7.35 -11.91
C LEU A 42 25.11 -6.76 -13.24
N ASN A 43 24.75 -7.62 -14.20
CA ASN A 43 24.04 -7.15 -15.39
C ASN A 43 22.59 -6.75 -15.06
N HIS A 44 21.96 -5.93 -15.91
CA HIS A 44 20.62 -5.38 -15.67
C HIS A 44 19.57 -6.45 -15.29
N THR A 45 19.53 -7.59 -15.98
CA THR A 45 18.58 -8.67 -15.66
C THR A 45 18.81 -9.23 -14.26
N GLN A 46 20.07 -9.42 -13.88
CA GLN A 46 20.45 -9.89 -12.54
C GLN A 46 20.18 -8.84 -11.46
N GLN A 47 20.35 -7.54 -11.76
CA GLN A 47 19.99 -6.45 -10.85
C GLN A 47 18.49 -6.49 -10.55
N ILE A 48 17.67 -6.52 -11.59
CA ILE A 48 16.21 -6.59 -11.47
C ILE A 48 15.79 -7.83 -10.66
N GLN A 49 16.34 -9.00 -10.98
CA GLN A 49 16.02 -10.23 -10.23
C GLN A 49 16.42 -10.12 -8.75
N THR A 50 17.60 -9.56 -8.45
CA THR A 50 18.08 -9.39 -7.07
C THR A 50 17.17 -8.44 -6.27
N ILE A 51 16.72 -7.35 -6.89
CA ILE A 51 15.75 -6.44 -6.28
C ILE A 51 14.44 -7.18 -6.01
N TYR A 52 13.90 -7.92 -6.99
CA TYR A 52 12.68 -8.69 -6.77
C TYR A 52 12.83 -9.71 -5.65
N ASP A 53 13.86 -10.55 -5.68
CA ASP A 53 14.07 -11.59 -4.68
C ASP A 53 14.22 -11.02 -3.27
N ALA A 54 14.93 -9.90 -3.13
CA ALA A 54 15.15 -9.29 -1.84
C ALA A 54 13.89 -8.60 -1.27
N TRP A 55 13.01 -8.06 -2.12
CA TRP A 55 11.90 -7.19 -1.72
C TRP A 55 10.52 -7.86 -1.79
N LEU A 56 10.35 -8.93 -2.58
CA LEU A 56 9.04 -9.55 -2.84
C LEU A 56 8.30 -9.92 -1.54
N HIS A 57 9.02 -10.43 -0.55
CA HIS A 57 8.45 -10.75 0.77
C HIS A 57 7.88 -9.52 1.51
N GLY A 58 8.44 -8.34 1.33
CA GLY A 58 7.89 -7.09 1.85
C GLY A 58 6.72 -6.61 1.01
N LEU A 59 6.88 -6.62 -0.33
CA LEU A 59 5.89 -6.13 -1.28
C LEU A 59 4.57 -6.90 -1.21
N THR A 60 4.59 -8.21 -0.93
CA THR A 60 3.37 -9.02 -0.76
C THR A 60 2.54 -8.61 0.45
N LYS A 61 3.12 -7.90 1.43
CA LYS A 61 2.40 -7.35 2.59
C LYS A 61 1.63 -6.07 2.24
N THR A 62 2.11 -5.32 1.26
CA THR A 62 1.52 -4.06 0.77
C THR A 62 1.35 -4.08 -0.75
N PRO A 63 0.60 -5.03 -1.33
CA PRO A 63 0.62 -5.27 -2.78
C PRO A 63 -0.25 -4.31 -3.60
N PHE A 64 -1.03 -3.45 -2.92
CA PHE A 64 -2.06 -2.63 -3.56
C PHE A 64 -1.63 -1.18 -3.77
N THR A 65 -0.59 -0.71 -3.08
CA THR A 65 -0.22 0.72 -3.10
C THR A 65 0.59 1.10 -4.32
N GLN A 66 1.40 0.19 -4.87
CA GLN A 66 2.31 0.46 -5.98
C GLN A 66 1.58 0.85 -7.27
N LEU A 67 0.31 0.44 -7.43
CA LEU A 67 -0.49 0.83 -8.58
C LEU A 67 -0.59 2.34 -8.72
N ALA A 68 -0.89 3.05 -7.62
CA ALA A 68 -0.97 4.50 -7.59
C ALA A 68 0.38 5.18 -7.90
N ASN A 69 1.49 4.62 -7.41
CA ASN A 69 2.84 5.11 -7.72
C ASN A 69 3.16 5.02 -9.22
N LEU A 70 2.81 3.88 -9.85
CA LEU A 70 3.09 3.63 -11.26
C LEU A 70 2.13 4.38 -12.19
N SER A 71 0.84 4.49 -11.83
CA SER A 71 -0.15 5.20 -12.62
C SER A 71 -0.04 6.73 -12.45
N GLY A 72 0.46 7.19 -11.30
CA GLY A 72 0.44 8.59 -10.88
C GLY A 72 -0.96 9.09 -10.56
N GLU A 73 -1.87 8.19 -10.19
CA GLU A 73 -3.23 8.52 -9.76
C GLU A 73 -3.25 8.87 -8.26
N PRO A 74 -4.11 9.80 -7.84
CA PRO A 74 -4.28 10.07 -6.42
C PRO A 74 -4.91 8.87 -5.71
N ALA A 75 -4.44 8.62 -4.49
CA ALA A 75 -4.93 7.56 -3.62
C ALA A 75 -5.08 8.06 -2.17
N ILE A 76 -6.05 7.52 -1.43
CA ILE A 76 -6.23 7.79 0.01
C ILE A 76 -6.46 6.49 0.76
N SER A 77 -5.81 6.32 1.91
CA SER A 77 -6.10 5.23 2.86
C SER A 77 -6.99 5.74 3.99
N LEU A 78 -8.07 5.00 4.28
CA LEU A 78 -9.01 5.31 5.35
C LEU A 78 -8.97 4.22 6.43
N PRO A 79 -8.87 4.57 7.72
CA PRO A 79 -8.76 3.59 8.81
C PRO A 79 -10.13 2.99 9.13
N THR A 80 -10.47 1.82 8.60
CA THR A 80 -11.82 1.26 8.74
C THR A 80 -11.89 -0.01 9.58
N TYR A 81 -10.75 -0.52 10.07
CA TYR A 81 -10.72 -1.74 10.86
C TYR A 81 -9.57 -1.75 11.88
N VAL A 82 -9.78 -2.43 13.01
CA VAL A 82 -8.75 -2.79 13.97
C VAL A 82 -8.84 -4.29 14.17
N SER A 83 -7.73 -5.00 13.98
CA SER A 83 -7.69 -6.46 14.07
C SER A 83 -7.92 -6.97 15.51
N LYS A 84 -8.15 -8.27 15.66
CA LYS A 84 -8.21 -8.93 16.98
C LYS A 84 -6.93 -8.73 17.80
N GLN A 85 -5.80 -8.51 17.14
CA GLN A 85 -4.50 -8.23 17.74
C GLN A 85 -4.27 -6.72 18.00
N LYS A 86 -5.32 -5.89 17.93
CA LYS A 86 -5.27 -4.44 18.14
C LYS A 86 -4.37 -3.70 17.13
N MET A 87 -4.33 -4.19 15.89
CA MET A 87 -3.55 -3.55 14.82
C MET A 87 -4.49 -2.87 13.81
N PRO A 88 -4.32 -1.57 13.52
CA PRO A 88 -5.12 -0.87 12.51
C PRO A 88 -4.93 -1.44 11.10
N LEU A 89 -6.01 -1.44 10.32
CA LEU A 89 -6.04 -1.74 8.89
C LEU A 89 -6.93 -0.72 8.17
N GLY A 90 -6.49 -0.34 6.98
CA GLY A 90 -7.19 0.60 6.13
C GLY A 90 -7.74 -0.03 4.85
N ILE A 91 -8.68 0.69 4.24
CA ILE A 91 -9.04 0.52 2.83
C ILE A 91 -8.46 1.69 2.02
N GLN A 92 -8.04 1.41 0.79
CA GLN A 92 -7.53 2.40 -0.14
C GLN A 92 -8.58 2.70 -1.21
N PHE A 93 -8.78 3.99 -1.48
CA PHE A 93 -9.49 4.47 -2.66
C PHE A 93 -8.50 5.15 -3.61
N GLU A 94 -8.53 4.76 -4.88
CA GLU A 94 -7.85 5.45 -5.99
C GLU A 94 -8.89 6.09 -6.91
N ALA A 95 -8.57 7.28 -7.44
CA ALA A 95 -9.41 8.00 -8.40
C ALA A 95 -8.57 8.41 -9.63
N ALA A 96 -9.22 8.77 -10.73
CA ALA A 96 -8.50 9.27 -11.90
C ALA A 96 -7.72 10.56 -11.56
N LYS A 97 -6.60 10.79 -12.26
CA LYS A 97 -5.77 12.00 -12.09
C LYS A 97 -6.59 13.28 -12.02
N GLY A 98 -6.26 14.15 -11.05
CA GLY A 98 -6.96 15.42 -10.81
C GLY A 98 -8.24 15.33 -9.98
N ASN A 99 -8.64 14.13 -9.52
CA ASN A 99 -9.83 13.92 -8.70
C ASN A 99 -9.55 13.81 -7.19
N ASP A 100 -8.50 14.46 -6.70
CA ASP A 100 -8.16 14.53 -5.28
C ASP A 100 -9.35 15.01 -4.42
N LYS A 101 -10.12 15.98 -4.93
CA LYS A 101 -11.34 16.48 -4.28
C LYS A 101 -12.40 15.39 -4.11
N LEU A 102 -12.51 14.44 -5.02
CA LEU A 102 -13.42 13.30 -4.87
C LEU A 102 -12.97 12.40 -3.73
N LEU A 103 -11.67 12.06 -3.66
CA LEU A 103 -11.12 11.25 -2.59
C LEU A 103 -11.29 11.91 -1.21
N LEU A 104 -11.05 13.22 -1.11
CA LEU A 104 -11.29 13.98 0.12
C LEU A 104 -12.77 13.97 0.53
N LYS A 105 -13.71 14.07 -0.42
CA LYS A 105 -15.16 13.92 -0.14
C LYS A 105 -15.50 12.52 0.36
N VAL A 106 -14.91 11.47 -0.22
CA VAL A 106 -15.09 10.09 0.26
C VAL A 106 -14.56 9.94 1.69
N GLY A 107 -13.36 10.46 1.98
CA GLY A 107 -12.80 10.48 3.32
C GLY A 107 -13.70 11.21 4.32
N ALA A 108 -14.15 12.42 3.98
CA ALA A 108 -15.08 13.19 4.79
C ALA A 108 -16.42 12.47 5.02
N TYR A 109 -16.93 11.77 4.01
CA TYR A 109 -18.14 10.96 4.15
C TYR A 109 -17.93 9.82 5.14
N PHE A 110 -16.87 9.02 5.01
CA PHE A 110 -16.56 7.96 5.98
C PHE A 110 -16.37 8.51 7.40
N GLN A 111 -15.71 9.65 7.54
CA GLN A 111 -15.52 10.33 8.81
C GLN A 111 -16.85 10.75 9.45
N SER A 112 -17.70 11.47 8.71
CA SER A 112 -19.01 11.94 9.20
C SER A 112 -19.98 10.82 9.53
N GLN A 113 -19.83 9.66 8.87
CA GLN A 113 -20.59 8.45 9.16
C GLN A 113 -19.97 7.59 10.28
N HIS A 114 -19.00 8.12 11.03
CA HIS A 114 -18.29 7.46 12.12
C HIS A 114 -17.72 6.09 11.73
N LYS A 115 -17.27 5.95 10.47
CA LYS A 115 -16.69 4.69 9.96
C LYS A 115 -15.21 4.54 10.25
N PHE A 116 -14.54 5.60 10.72
CA PHE A 116 -13.15 5.49 11.14
C PHE A 116 -13.00 4.65 12.42
N LYS A 117 -12.10 3.67 12.37
CA LYS A 117 -11.74 2.79 13.48
C LYS A 117 -10.30 3.09 13.89
N LEU A 118 -10.16 4.07 14.77
CA LEU A 118 -8.86 4.48 15.32
C LEU A 118 -8.53 3.61 16.56
N LEU A 119 -7.24 3.33 16.75
CA LEU A 119 -6.76 2.53 17.88
C LEU A 119 -7.02 3.22 19.24
N ASP A 120 -6.92 4.55 19.27
CA ASP A 120 -7.00 5.38 20.49
C ASP A 120 -8.37 5.36 21.18
N ASN A 121 -9.39 4.75 20.55
CA ASN A 121 -10.72 4.56 21.12
C ASN A 121 -10.82 3.35 22.07
N TYR A 122 -9.71 2.62 22.29
CA TYR A 122 -9.63 1.51 23.26
C TYR A 122 -8.73 1.91 24.45
N ARG A 123 -9.24 2.79 25.32
CA ARG A 123 -8.69 2.98 26.67
C ARG A 123 -9.15 1.85 27.59
#